data_AF-A0A7J8M8S8-F1
#
_entry.id   AF-A0A7J8M8S8-F1
#
_cell.length_a   1.000
_cell.length_b   1.000
_cell.length_c   1.000
_cell.angle_alpha   90.00
_cell.angle_beta   90.00
_cell.angle_gamma   90.00
#
_symmetry.space_group_name_H-M   'P 1'
#
loop_
_entity.id
_entity.type
_entity.pdbx_description
1 polymer ?
#
loop_
_entity_poly.entity_id
_entity_poly.type
_entity_poly.pdbx_seq_one_letter_code
_entity_poly.pdbx_strand_id
1 'polypeptide(L)'
;MVVKETFRLHPPVPILPPREAMREFKVGEFDILPKTRILVNVWAIGRDPNGWKNPNEFYPERFEGSRIDFRGPDFNLLPFGAGRRICPGLDMGATNVEFTLANMLYWFHWELPNDMKREDISMEEEVGLACQRRTPL
;
A
#
# COMPACT_ATOMS: atom_id res chain seq x y z
N MET A 1 12.42 2.68 -4.91
CA MET A 1 11.62 1.94 -5.92
C MET A 1 10.94 0.73 -5.29
N VAL A 2 11.71 -0.25 -4.79
CA VAL A 2 11.19 -1.47 -4.15
C VAL A 2 10.14 -1.19 -3.08
N VAL A 3 10.42 -0.32 -2.10
CA VAL A 3 9.48 0.02 -1.04
C VAL A 3 8.16 0.60 -1.56
N LYS A 4 8.20 1.44 -2.61
CA LYS A 4 6.99 2.01 -3.22
C LYS A 4 6.14 0.93 -3.89
N GLU A 5 6.78 -0.02 -4.57
CA GLU A 5 6.07 -1.14 -5.21
C GLU A 5 5.50 -2.12 -4.18
N THR A 6 6.22 -2.36 -3.08
CA THR A 6 5.69 -3.10 -1.93
C THR A 6 4.47 -2.39 -1.35
N PHE A 7 4.52 -1.08 -1.15
CA PHE A 7 3.36 -0.32 -0.67
C PHE A 7 2.16 -0.32 -1.62
N ARG A 8 2.40 -0.39 -2.94
CA ARG A 8 1.33 -0.47 -3.93
C ARG A 8 0.60 -1.82 -3.87
N LEU A 9 1.36 -2.91 -3.87
CA LEU A 9 0.79 -4.26 -3.88
C LEU A 9 0.35 -4.73 -2.50
N HIS A 10 1.09 -4.39 -1.47
CA HIS A 10 0.88 -4.84 -0.09
C HIS A 10 0.81 -3.62 0.85
N PRO A 11 -0.20 -2.73 0.68
CA PRO A 11 -0.34 -1.55 1.52
C PRO A 11 -0.53 -1.96 2.99
N PRO A 12 0.13 -1.31 3.97
CA PRO A 12 0.01 -1.67 5.38
C PRO A 12 -1.43 -1.72 5.88
N VAL A 13 -2.31 -0.88 5.32
CA VAL A 13 -3.74 -0.85 5.61
C VAL A 13 -4.53 -0.92 4.29
N PRO A 14 -5.00 -2.12 3.87
CA PRO A 14 -5.70 -2.33 2.58
C PRO A 14 -6.97 -1.50 2.41
N ILE A 15 -7.74 -1.33 3.51
CA ILE A 15 -8.92 -0.48 3.59
C ILE A 15 -8.64 0.59 4.65
N LEU A 16 -8.54 1.86 4.25
CA LEU A 16 -8.22 2.95 5.19
C LEU A 16 -9.27 3.05 6.31
N PRO A 17 -8.90 3.63 7.48
CA PRO A 17 -9.84 3.84 8.57
C PRO A 17 -11.16 4.46 8.09
N PRO A 18 -12.32 3.89 8.48
CA PRO A 18 -13.60 4.34 7.98
C PRO A 18 -13.82 5.83 8.21
N ARG A 19 -14.38 6.49 7.20
CA ARG A 19 -14.83 7.89 7.31
C ARG A 19 -16.35 7.91 7.42
N GLU A 20 -16.88 8.98 7.97
CA GLU A 20 -18.31 9.20 8.06
C GLU A 20 -18.65 10.58 7.47
N ALA A 21 -19.70 10.62 6.64
CA ALA A 21 -20.19 11.85 6.05
C ALA A 21 -20.81 12.76 7.13
N MET A 22 -20.25 13.96 7.30
CA MET A 22 -20.77 14.94 8.27
C MET A 22 -21.99 15.72 7.77
N ARG A 23 -22.10 15.87 6.45
CA ARG A 23 -23.16 16.59 5.76
C ARG A 23 -23.39 15.93 4.41
N GLU A 24 -24.49 16.27 3.77
CA GLU A 24 -24.76 15.86 2.40
C GLU A 24 -23.72 16.42 1.42
N PHE A 25 -23.24 15.57 0.51
CA PHE A 25 -22.38 15.94 -0.61
C PHE A 25 -22.50 14.91 -1.74
N LYS A 26 -21.99 15.24 -2.93
CA LYS A 26 -22.01 14.34 -4.10
C LYS A 26 -20.65 13.69 -4.36
N VAL A 27 -20.68 12.44 -4.81
CA VAL A 27 -19.54 11.73 -5.42
C VAL A 27 -19.98 11.23 -6.79
N GLY A 28 -19.50 11.87 -7.86
CA GLY A 28 -20.07 11.67 -9.19
C GLY A 28 -21.57 11.99 -9.18
N GLU A 29 -22.39 11.05 -9.64
CA GLU A 29 -23.85 11.17 -9.68
C GLU A 29 -24.54 10.76 -8.36
N PHE A 30 -23.78 10.31 -7.35
CA PHE A 30 -24.34 9.75 -6.12
C PHE A 30 -24.42 10.79 -4.99
N ASP A 31 -25.57 10.86 -4.33
CA ASP A 31 -25.77 11.64 -3.11
C ASP A 31 -25.34 10.86 -1.88
N ILE A 32 -24.40 11.42 -1.13
CA ILE A 32 -23.87 10.84 0.12
C ILE A 32 -24.49 11.59 1.29
N LEU A 33 -25.49 10.97 1.91
CA LEU A 33 -26.19 11.52 3.07
C LEU A 33 -25.31 11.52 4.33
N PRO A 34 -25.60 12.39 5.33
CA PRO A 34 -24.94 12.36 6.62
C PRO A 34 -24.98 10.97 7.28
N LYS A 35 -23.96 10.62 8.05
CA LYS A 35 -23.77 9.31 8.71
C LYS A 35 -23.47 8.13 7.77
N THR A 36 -23.40 8.36 6.46
CA THR A 36 -22.92 7.35 5.51
C THR A 36 -21.45 7.03 5.81
N ARG A 37 -21.14 5.74 5.98
CA ARG A 37 -19.76 5.24 6.13
C ARG A 37 -19.09 5.14 4.77
N ILE A 38 -17.88 5.65 4.67
CA ILE A 38 -17.06 5.66 3.45
C ILE A 38 -15.80 4.86 3.72
N LEU A 39 -15.55 3.87 2.87
CA LEU A 39 -14.36 3.01 2.89
C LEU A 39 -13.53 3.28 1.64
N VAL A 40 -12.24 3.54 1.81
CA VAL A 40 -11.30 3.74 0.70
C VAL A 40 -10.48 2.46 0.54
N ASN A 41 -10.66 1.78 -0.59
CA ASN A 41 -9.99 0.52 -0.89
C ASN A 41 -8.65 0.77 -1.58
N VAL A 42 -7.60 0.98 -0.79
CA VAL A 42 -6.24 1.25 -1.29
C VAL A 42 -5.66 0.03 -2.00
N TRP A 43 -6.00 -1.18 -1.55
CA TRP A 43 -5.59 -2.42 -2.20
C TRP A 43 -6.08 -2.50 -3.65
N ALA A 44 -7.33 -2.11 -3.90
CA ALA A 44 -7.91 -2.07 -5.25
C ALA A 44 -7.30 -0.95 -6.11
N ILE A 45 -7.11 0.25 -5.54
CA ILE A 45 -6.47 1.39 -6.22
C ILE A 45 -5.05 1.01 -6.68
N GLY A 46 -4.29 0.33 -5.83
CA GLY A 46 -2.95 -0.16 -6.16
C GLY A 46 -2.94 -1.14 -7.33
N ARG A 47 -4.06 -1.80 -7.64
CA ARG A 47 -4.20 -2.81 -8.71
C ARG A 47 -5.09 -2.37 -9.87
N ASP A 48 -5.49 -1.10 -9.92
CA ASP A 48 -6.36 -0.60 -10.98
C ASP A 48 -5.59 -0.53 -12.32
N PRO A 49 -6.01 -1.25 -13.38
CA PRO A 49 -5.36 -1.18 -14.69
C PRO A 49 -5.44 0.21 -15.34
N ASN A 50 -6.36 1.08 -14.91
CA ASN A 50 -6.42 2.46 -15.37
C ASN A 50 -5.28 3.33 -14.80
N GLY A 51 -4.77 2.98 -13.62
CA GLY A 51 -3.67 3.68 -12.95
C GLY A 51 -2.31 3.02 -13.15
N TRP A 52 -2.28 1.71 -13.42
CA TRP A 52 -1.05 0.91 -13.41
C TRP A 52 -0.96 -0.06 -14.60
N LYS A 53 0.11 0.04 -15.39
CA LYS A 53 0.47 -0.99 -16.39
C LYS A 53 0.88 -2.27 -15.67
N ASN A 54 0.39 -3.43 -16.13
CA ASN A 54 0.63 -4.74 -15.50
C ASN A 54 0.39 -4.68 -13.97
N PRO A 55 -0.84 -4.39 -13.52
CA PRO A 55 -1.11 -4.00 -12.14
C PRO A 55 -0.84 -5.11 -11.11
N ASN A 56 -0.82 -6.38 -11.52
CA ASN A 56 -0.59 -7.50 -10.61
C ASN A 56 0.89 -7.93 -10.54
N GLU A 57 1.75 -7.39 -11.41
CA GLU A 57 3.18 -7.70 -11.42
C GLU A 57 3.91 -6.83 -10.39
N PHE A 58 4.80 -7.46 -9.61
CA PHE A 58 5.78 -6.73 -8.79
C PHE A 58 6.91 -6.22 -9.69
N TYR A 59 6.85 -4.93 -10.03
CA TYR A 59 7.76 -4.27 -10.98
C TYR A 59 8.24 -2.92 -10.44
N PRO A 60 9.25 -2.90 -9.55
CA PRO A 60 9.75 -1.69 -8.91
C PRO A 60 10.24 -0.59 -9.85
N GLU A 61 10.78 -0.96 -11.00
CA GLU A 61 11.37 -0.08 -12.00
C GLU A 61 10.32 0.88 -12.60
N ARG A 62 9.01 0.59 -12.45
CA ARG A 62 7.93 1.55 -12.78
C ARG A 62 8.05 2.89 -12.03
N PHE A 63 8.79 2.91 -10.92
CA PHE A 63 9.06 4.11 -10.14
C PHE A 63 10.38 4.79 -10.49
N GLU A 64 11.18 4.25 -11.41
CA GLU A 64 12.42 4.87 -11.87
C GLU A 64 12.11 6.15 -12.65
N GLY A 65 12.70 7.28 -12.25
CA GLY A 65 12.42 8.60 -12.86
C GLY A 65 10.97 9.09 -12.69
N SER A 66 10.11 8.33 -12.00
CA SER A 66 8.71 8.69 -11.77
C SER A 66 8.58 9.75 -10.69
N ARG A 67 7.62 10.67 -10.89
CA ARG A 67 7.25 11.68 -9.88
C ARG A 67 6.25 11.18 -8.86
N ILE A 68 5.71 9.97 -9.02
CA ILE A 68 4.71 9.39 -8.12
C ILE A 68 5.31 9.27 -6.72
N ASP A 69 4.66 9.88 -5.74
CA ASP A 69 4.95 9.72 -4.32
C ASP A 69 3.74 9.21 -3.53
N PHE A 70 3.93 8.97 -2.22
CA PHE A 70 2.86 8.56 -1.31
C PHE A 70 2.56 9.64 -0.26
N ARG A 71 2.98 10.89 -0.51
CA ARG A 71 2.84 12.03 0.41
C ARG A 71 1.49 12.73 0.28
N GLY A 72 0.58 12.20 -0.54
CA GLY A 72 -0.82 12.59 -0.59
C GLY A 72 -1.33 13.20 -1.91
N PRO A 73 -0.52 13.88 -2.75
CA PRO A 73 -0.99 14.40 -4.04
C PRO A 73 -1.30 13.32 -5.08
N ASP A 74 -0.58 12.20 -5.05
CA ASP A 74 -0.75 11.10 -6.00
C ASP A 74 -1.75 10.06 -5.48
N PHE A 75 -3.00 10.13 -5.96
CA PHE A 75 -4.06 9.22 -5.51
C PHE A 75 -3.93 7.78 -5.99
N ASN A 76 -2.97 7.48 -6.89
CA ASN A 76 -2.67 6.11 -7.32
C ASN A 76 -1.88 5.34 -6.26
N LEU A 77 -1.18 6.01 -5.32
CA LEU A 77 -0.34 5.38 -4.31
C LEU A 77 -0.65 5.95 -2.91
N LEU A 78 -1.48 5.24 -2.13
CA LEU A 78 -2.03 5.73 -0.87
C LEU A 78 -1.74 4.85 0.37
N PRO A 79 -0.53 4.31 0.58
CA PRO A 79 -0.22 3.45 1.73
C PRO A 79 -0.40 4.14 3.10
N PHE A 80 -0.37 5.48 3.11
CA PHE A 80 -0.59 6.32 4.30
C PHE A 80 -1.88 7.15 4.21
N GLY A 81 -2.72 6.89 3.21
CA GLY A 81 -3.87 7.73 2.88
C GLY A 81 -3.48 9.11 2.34
N ALA A 82 -4.44 10.03 2.35
CA ALA A 82 -4.26 11.40 1.84
C ALA A 82 -5.20 12.42 2.53
N GLY A 83 -4.92 13.70 2.29
CA GLY A 83 -5.69 14.84 2.77
C GLY A 83 -5.64 15.02 4.29
N ARG A 84 -6.70 15.59 4.87
CA ARG A 84 -6.77 15.92 6.32
C ARG A 84 -6.60 14.72 7.29
N ARG A 85 -6.68 13.49 6.77
CA ARG A 85 -6.56 12.25 7.54
C ARG A 85 -5.39 11.40 7.05
N ILE A 86 -4.41 12.01 6.39
CA ILE A 86 -3.14 11.34 6.07
C ILE A 86 -2.47 10.89 7.38
N CYS A 87 -1.79 9.75 7.35
CA CYS A 87 -1.12 9.19 8.51
C CYS A 87 -0.13 10.22 9.10
N PRO A 88 -0.27 10.61 10.38
CA PRO A 88 0.68 11.54 11.01
C PRO A 88 2.08 10.93 11.18
N GLY A 89 2.19 9.60 11.12
CA GLY A 89 3.46 8.87 11.20
C GLY A 89 4.11 8.59 9.85
N LEU A 90 3.68 9.22 8.75
CA LEU A 90 4.16 8.93 7.39
C LEU A 90 5.69 8.99 7.29
N ASP A 91 6.30 10.11 7.68
CA ASP A 91 7.74 10.29 7.52
C ASP A 91 8.55 9.33 8.39
N MET A 92 8.11 9.10 9.64
CA MET A 92 8.73 8.13 10.54
C MET A 92 8.60 6.70 10.00
N GLY A 93 7.41 6.30 9.56
CA GLY A 93 7.14 4.96 9.06
C GLY A 93 7.93 4.65 7.79
N ALA A 94 7.93 5.57 6.82
CA ALA A 94 8.69 5.43 5.59
C ALA A 94 10.20 5.36 5.86
N THR A 95 10.72 6.26 6.69
CA THR A 95 12.14 6.28 7.07
C THR A 95 12.53 4.98 7.78
N ASN A 96 11.71 4.48 8.71
CA ASN A 96 12.00 3.23 9.43
C ASN A 96 12.04 2.01 8.49
N VAL A 97 11.10 1.91 7.54
CA VAL A 97 11.08 0.82 6.56
C VAL A 97 12.32 0.88 5.67
N GLU A 98 12.61 2.05 5.09
CA GLU A 98 13.77 2.23 4.21
C GLU A 98 15.09 1.98 4.93
N PHE A 99 15.26 2.56 6.12
CA PHE A 99 16.47 2.40 6.93
C PHE A 99 16.69 0.96 7.36
N THR A 100 15.65 0.29 7.86
CA THR A 100 15.75 -1.11 8.31
C THR A 100 16.10 -2.02 7.14
N LEU A 101 15.39 -1.87 6.01
CA LEU A 101 15.64 -2.68 4.82
C LEU A 101 17.05 -2.45 4.27
N ALA A 102 17.51 -1.20 4.20
CA ALA A 102 18.86 -0.89 3.73
C ALA A 102 19.94 -1.55 4.60
N ASN A 103 19.81 -1.48 5.93
CA ASN A 103 20.75 -2.14 6.83
C ASN A 103 20.69 -3.66 6.72
N MET A 104 19.49 -4.24 6.60
CA MET A 104 19.32 -5.68 6.42
C MET A 104 19.98 -6.19 5.13
N LEU A 105 19.87 -5.44 4.03
CA LEU A 105 20.48 -5.79 2.75
C LEU A 105 21.99 -5.54 2.70
N TYR A 106 22.48 -4.57 3.48
CA TYR A 106 23.91 -4.26 3.54
C TYR A 106 24.69 -5.29 4.36
N TRP A 107 24.14 -5.73 5.50
CA TRP A 107 24.86 -6.58 6.46
C TRP A 107 24.64 -8.08 6.27
N PHE A 108 23.57 -8.49 5.58
CA PHE A 108 23.20 -9.90 5.46
C PHE A 108 23.03 -10.30 4.00
N HIS A 109 23.44 -11.53 3.69
CA HIS A 109 23.05 -12.20 2.45
C HIS A 109 21.78 -13.00 2.70
N TRP A 110 20.74 -12.76 1.89
CA TRP A 110 19.43 -13.36 2.08
C TRP A 110 19.23 -14.47 1.04
N GLU A 111 18.98 -15.67 1.53
CA GLU A 111 18.69 -16.85 0.73
C GLU A 111 17.60 -17.68 1.42
N LEU A 112 16.85 -18.46 0.63
CA LEU A 112 15.78 -19.27 1.17
C LEU A 112 16.37 -20.51 1.85
N PRO A 113 15.90 -20.88 3.06
CA PRO A 113 16.41 -22.06 3.75
C PRO A 113 15.93 -23.35 3.07
N ASN A 114 16.62 -24.46 3.38
CA ASN A 114 16.18 -25.84 3.10
C ASN A 114 15.80 -26.12 1.63
N ASP A 115 16.57 -25.57 0.68
CA ASP A 115 16.33 -25.73 -0.77
C ASP A 115 14.95 -25.23 -1.26
N MET A 116 14.25 -24.41 -0.46
CA MET A 116 12.98 -23.82 -0.86
C MET A 116 13.16 -22.95 -2.11
N LYS A 117 12.17 -23.02 -2.98
CA LYS A 117 12.08 -22.20 -4.19
C LYS A 117 11.15 -21.02 -3.95
N ARG A 118 11.17 -20.06 -4.88
CA ARG A 118 10.33 -18.87 -4.80
C ARG A 118 8.84 -19.22 -4.83
N GLU A 119 8.49 -20.27 -5.56
CA GLU A 119 7.12 -20.74 -5.71
C GLU A 119 6.55 -21.36 -4.43
N ASP A 120 7.42 -21.77 -3.51
CA ASP A 120 7.03 -22.32 -2.21
C ASP A 120 6.60 -21.21 -1.21
N ILE A 121 6.87 -19.94 -1.55
CA ILE A 121 6.54 -18.79 -0.71
C ILE A 121 5.13 -18.28 -1.03
N SER A 122 4.18 -18.52 -0.12
CA SER A 122 2.86 -17.92 -0.23
C SER A 122 2.89 -16.41 0.06
N MET A 123 2.38 -15.62 -0.88
CA MET A 123 2.11 -14.19 -0.73
C MET A 123 0.66 -13.89 -0.35
N GLU A 124 -0.12 -14.92 0.03
CA GLU A 124 -1.48 -14.71 0.55
C GLU A 124 -1.45 -13.88 1.83
N GLU A 125 -2.42 -12.98 1.95
CA GLU A 125 -2.57 -12.07 3.08
C GLU A 125 -3.64 -12.60 4.05
N GLU A 126 -3.41 -12.39 5.34
CA GLU A 126 -4.39 -12.69 6.39
C GLU A 126 -5.50 -11.62 6.40
N VAL A 127 -6.71 -12.01 6.83
CA VAL A 127 -7.81 -11.05 6.98
C VAL A 127 -7.57 -10.22 8.23
N GLY A 128 -7.37 -8.91 8.07
CA GLY A 128 -7.15 -8.01 9.19
C GLY A 128 -7.10 -6.54 8.83
N LEU A 129 -6.94 -5.70 9.86
CA LEU A 129 -6.74 -4.26 9.68
C LEU A 129 -5.40 -3.97 8.98
N ALA A 130 -4.37 -4.71 9.37
CA ALA A 130 -3.04 -4.60 8.79
C ALA A 130 -2.80 -5.72 7.79
N CYS A 131 -2.17 -5.39 6.66
CA CYS A 131 -1.70 -6.38 5.70
C CYS A 131 -0.55 -7.18 6.31
N GLN A 132 -0.77 -8.49 6.47
CA GLN A 132 0.23 -9.43 6.97
C GLN A 132 0.16 -10.71 6.14
N ARG A 133 1.29 -11.38 5.96
CA ARG A 133 1.29 -12.69 5.28
C ARG A 133 0.56 -13.70 6.15
N ARG A 134 -0.36 -14.45 5.52
CA ARG A 134 -1.11 -15.54 6.16
C ARG A 134 -0.19 -16.67 6.63
N THR A 135 0.87 -16.94 5.86
CA THR A 135 1.88 -17.94 6.19
C THR A 135 3.24 -17.24 6.30
N PRO A 136 3.76 -17.04 7.52
CA PRO A 136 5.13 -16.55 7.73
C PRO A 136 6.18 -17.48 7.09
N LEU A 137 7.35 -16.93 6.76
CA LEU A 137 8.53 -17.72 6.39
C LEU A 137 9.18 -18.33 7.64
#